data_AF-A0A7C4Z2B5-F1
#
_entry.id   AF-A0A7C4Z2B5-F1
#
_cell.length_a   1.000
_cell.length_b   1.000
_cell.length_c   1.000
_cell.angle_alpha   90.00
_cell.angle_beta   90.00
_cell.angle_gamma   90.00
#
_symmetry.space_group_name_H-M   'P 1'
#
loop_
_entity.id
_entity.type
_entity.pdbx_description
1 polymer ?
#
loop_
_entity_poly.entity_id
_entity_poly.type
_entity_poly.pdbx_seq_one_letter_code
_entity_poly.pdbx_strand_id
1 'polypeptide(L)'
;MWRFLCFAGLALTACISAFAAAGFSDRFVWIFGWSLNSDSEVQQIVQVLDTAGKNGFNGAVLSLGLDTLCKQPPEYFRRLEQVKAACARNRLEIIPSVFSVGYGGAVLSHDRNLAEGIPVRDAPFLVKGDKAEFVPDPNVKLVNGGFEDYQGNTAKGMAFHDEPGRVSYIDTSTAHSGKASLRFENFSAQAAGNARVMQEVRVRPWRCYRVSVWVKTENLRPAENFRILVLAGERDLAPRSFNVPPTSDWRKFSMIFNSMDNTAVRIYAGVWGGKSGRFWLDDWNLEEVGPLNVLRRPGTPVTVKSEDGSITYKERLDYAPLSDPNFSFWNIDREYPFLRILPNGRIRDGQRLRVSWYHPMVIYDSQVTVCMAEPALYEIFEHEARLLWQHLRPNRVILSMDEIRMGGTCGACAGRNMARLLADCITRQVQILRRYNPKMQIYIWSDMLDPHHNARPNYYLVQGDYTGVWEYIPKDLIIAVWGGAPRENSLRFFSERGFQTLVACYYDADNLDEVKGWLQLARRLSRVRGFMYTTWERKYQLLPDFGNLIKE
;
A
#
# COMPACT_ATOMS: atom_id res chain seq x y z
N MET A 1 -53.81 -34.45 -71.01
CA MET A 1 -53.71 -35.88 -70.63
C MET A 1 -52.89 -35.96 -69.34
N TRP A 2 -53.48 -36.53 -68.27
CA TRP A 2 -52.95 -36.85 -66.92
C TRP A 2 -52.49 -35.66 -66.01
N ARG A 3 -53.22 -35.27 -64.95
CA ARG A 3 -53.42 -35.86 -63.57
C ARG A 3 -52.08 -36.11 -62.87
N PHE A 4 -51.73 -35.52 -61.70
CA PHE A 4 -52.31 -35.56 -60.33
C PHE A 4 -51.86 -34.29 -59.53
N LEU A 5 -52.66 -33.60 -58.69
CA LEU A 5 -53.20 -33.88 -57.34
C LEU A 5 -52.17 -33.82 -56.15
N CYS A 6 -52.30 -32.75 -55.36
CA CYS A 6 -52.11 -32.55 -53.90
C CYS A 6 -50.82 -33.00 -53.17
N PHE A 7 -50.18 -32.11 -52.39
CA PHE A 7 -50.50 -31.86 -50.96
C PHE A 7 -49.63 -30.74 -50.37
N ALA A 8 -50.20 -30.06 -49.36
CA ALA A 8 -49.66 -28.95 -48.59
C ALA A 8 -48.45 -29.31 -47.69
N GLY A 9 -47.67 -28.29 -47.33
CA GLY A 9 -46.67 -28.40 -46.26
C GLY A 9 -45.79 -27.15 -46.15
N LEU A 10 -46.29 -26.10 -45.49
CA LEU A 10 -45.48 -25.00 -44.98
C LEU A 10 -44.41 -25.57 -44.04
N ALA A 11 -43.13 -25.35 -44.35
CA ALA A 11 -42.04 -25.44 -43.39
C ALA A 11 -41.15 -24.20 -43.57
N LEU A 12 -41.57 -23.09 -42.96
CA LEU A 12 -40.69 -21.97 -42.66
C LEU A 12 -39.80 -22.43 -41.50
N THR A 13 -38.67 -23.07 -41.81
CA THR A 13 -37.63 -23.35 -40.83
C THR A 13 -36.99 -22.02 -40.44
N ALA A 14 -37.44 -21.48 -39.31
CA ALA A 14 -36.73 -20.46 -38.57
C ALA A 14 -35.33 -21.00 -38.24
N CYS A 15 -34.30 -20.50 -38.94
CA CYS A 15 -32.94 -20.55 -38.45
C CYS A 15 -32.86 -19.66 -37.21
N ILE A 16 -33.29 -20.18 -36.07
CA ILE A 16 -32.88 -19.69 -34.77
C ILE A 16 -31.39 -20.02 -34.71
N SER A 17 -30.56 -19.03 -35.03
CA SER A 17 -29.17 -19.05 -34.62
C SER A 17 -29.17 -19.18 -33.10
N ALA A 18 -28.92 -20.39 -32.62
CA ALA A 18 -28.51 -20.59 -31.25
C ALA A 18 -27.22 -19.79 -31.09
N PHE A 19 -27.32 -18.56 -30.59
CA PHE A 19 -26.21 -17.95 -29.88
C PHE A 19 -25.93 -18.88 -28.71
N ALA A 20 -25.03 -19.84 -28.91
CA ALA A 20 -24.29 -20.41 -27.80
C ALA A 20 -23.79 -19.20 -27.01
N ALA A 21 -24.10 -19.14 -25.71
CA ALA A 21 -23.53 -18.14 -24.84
C ALA A 21 -22.01 -18.23 -25.02
N ALA A 22 -21.42 -17.27 -25.72
CA ALA A 22 -20.00 -17.26 -25.95
C ALA A 22 -19.37 -17.16 -24.55
N GLY A 23 -18.67 -18.21 -24.13
CA GLY A 23 -18.02 -18.25 -22.83
C GLY A 23 -17.13 -17.03 -22.63
N PHE A 24 -16.84 -16.68 -21.37
CA PHE A 24 -16.07 -15.49 -21.02
C PHE A 24 -14.77 -15.39 -21.85
N SER A 25 -14.55 -14.23 -22.47
CA SER A 25 -13.42 -14.01 -23.38
C SER A 25 -12.09 -14.01 -22.64
N ASP A 26 -12.08 -13.49 -21.41
CA ASP A 26 -10.88 -13.34 -20.61
C ASP A 26 -10.90 -14.38 -19.47
N ARG A 27 -9.97 -15.33 -19.49
CA ARG A 27 -9.85 -16.38 -18.46
C ARG A 27 -8.41 -16.39 -17.98
N PHE A 28 -8.13 -15.57 -16.97
CA PHE A 28 -6.77 -15.22 -16.57
C PHE A 28 -6.37 -15.89 -15.26
N VAL A 29 -5.08 -16.17 -15.12
CA VAL A 29 -4.47 -16.57 -13.84
C VAL A 29 -3.50 -15.49 -13.39
N TRP A 30 -3.60 -15.06 -12.14
CA TRP A 30 -2.66 -14.15 -11.50
C TRP A 30 -1.46 -14.94 -10.97
N ILE A 31 -0.26 -14.60 -11.44
CA ILE A 31 0.99 -15.21 -11.01
C ILE A 31 1.67 -14.25 -10.01
N PHE A 32 1.62 -14.64 -8.74
CA PHE A 32 2.06 -13.82 -7.61
C PHE A 32 2.80 -14.62 -6.53
N GLY A 33 3.60 -13.92 -5.73
CA GLY A 33 4.35 -14.48 -4.61
C GLY A 33 5.70 -15.10 -4.99
N TRP A 34 6.18 -14.83 -6.21
CA TRP A 34 7.45 -15.31 -6.75
C TRP A 34 8.20 -14.20 -7.49
N SER A 35 9.50 -14.41 -7.67
CA SER A 35 10.40 -13.60 -8.46
C SER A 35 11.04 -14.44 -9.57
N LEU A 36 11.86 -13.80 -10.42
CA LEU A 36 12.72 -14.51 -11.38
C LEU A 36 14.19 -14.53 -10.89
N ASN A 37 14.41 -14.47 -9.58
CA ASN A 37 15.75 -14.49 -9.00
C ASN A 37 16.30 -15.91 -8.77
N SER A 38 15.43 -16.93 -8.79
CA SER A 38 15.85 -18.34 -8.63
C SER A 38 15.18 -19.26 -9.65
N ASP A 39 15.87 -20.34 -10.02
CA ASP A 39 15.32 -21.34 -10.95
C ASP A 39 14.20 -22.19 -10.32
N SER A 40 14.22 -22.36 -8.99
CA SER A 40 13.17 -23.07 -8.27
C SER A 40 11.82 -22.34 -8.32
N GLU A 41 11.83 -21.00 -8.15
CA GLU A 41 10.61 -20.21 -8.30
C GLU A 41 10.08 -20.24 -9.73
N VAL A 42 10.96 -20.21 -10.73
CA VAL A 42 10.57 -20.34 -12.14
C VAL A 42 9.90 -21.69 -12.41
N GLN A 43 10.40 -22.78 -11.83
CA GLN A 43 9.75 -24.09 -11.93
C GLN A 43 8.34 -24.08 -11.32
N GLN A 44 8.14 -23.42 -10.18
CA GLN A 44 6.82 -23.30 -9.56
C GLN A 44 5.86 -22.46 -10.43
N ILE A 45 6.33 -21.33 -10.97
CA ILE A 45 5.56 -20.52 -11.93
C ILE A 45 5.16 -21.37 -13.15
N VAL A 46 6.11 -22.11 -13.71
CA VAL A 46 5.91 -23.01 -14.86
C VAL A 46 4.82 -24.06 -14.57
N GLN A 47 4.81 -24.67 -13.39
CA GLN A 47 3.78 -25.64 -13.00
C GLN A 47 2.38 -25.02 -12.96
N VAL A 48 2.26 -23.80 -12.42
CA VAL A 48 0.99 -23.05 -12.43
C VAL A 48 0.54 -22.74 -13.86
N LEU A 49 1.45 -22.29 -14.72
CA LEU A 49 1.14 -22.01 -16.13
C LEU A 49 0.71 -23.27 -16.90
N ASP A 50 1.36 -24.40 -16.66
CA ASP A 50 0.95 -25.69 -17.26
C ASP A 50 -0.44 -26.12 -16.78
N THR A 51 -0.74 -25.87 -15.51
CA THR A 51 -2.05 -26.17 -14.92
C THR A 51 -3.12 -25.26 -15.50
N ALA A 52 -2.85 -23.96 -15.62
CA ALA A 52 -3.75 -22.98 -16.22
C ALA A 52 -4.04 -23.32 -17.69
N GLY A 53 -3.01 -23.63 -18.49
CA GLY A 53 -3.16 -24.03 -19.89
C GLY A 53 -4.07 -25.24 -20.07
N LYS A 54 -3.83 -26.30 -19.30
CA LYS A 54 -4.67 -27.53 -19.30
C LYS A 54 -6.12 -27.26 -18.90
N ASN A 55 -6.34 -26.27 -18.03
CA ASN A 55 -7.66 -25.93 -17.52
C ASN A 55 -8.32 -24.76 -18.26
N GLY A 56 -7.83 -24.42 -19.46
CA GLY A 56 -8.50 -23.56 -20.44
C GLY A 56 -8.44 -22.06 -20.14
N PHE A 57 -7.51 -21.65 -19.27
CA PHE A 57 -7.09 -20.26 -19.18
C PHE A 57 -6.42 -19.83 -20.48
N ASN A 58 -6.46 -18.52 -20.79
CA ASN A 58 -5.90 -17.95 -22.01
C ASN A 58 -4.97 -16.75 -21.76
N GLY A 59 -4.79 -16.34 -20.49
CA GLY A 59 -3.87 -15.28 -20.11
C GLY A 59 -3.22 -15.55 -18.76
N ALA A 60 -1.95 -15.19 -18.64
CA ALA A 60 -1.20 -15.21 -17.41
C ALA A 60 -0.80 -13.77 -17.06
N VAL A 61 -1.33 -13.27 -15.94
CA VAL A 61 -1.03 -11.95 -15.44
C VAL A 61 0.18 -12.05 -14.50
N LEU A 62 1.27 -11.37 -14.85
CA LEU A 62 2.58 -11.60 -14.24
C LEU A 62 3.01 -10.41 -13.36
N SER A 63 3.09 -10.63 -12.04
CA SER A 63 3.69 -9.69 -11.08
C SER A 63 5.15 -10.04 -10.81
N LEU A 64 6.00 -9.95 -11.84
CA LEU A 64 7.38 -10.45 -11.83
C LEU A 64 8.45 -9.35 -11.99
N GLY A 65 8.14 -8.10 -11.60
CA GLY A 65 9.07 -6.97 -11.70
C GLY A 65 9.30 -6.45 -13.12
N LEU A 66 8.27 -6.55 -13.97
CA LEU A 66 8.32 -6.20 -15.40
C LEU A 66 8.32 -4.69 -15.69
N ASP A 67 8.43 -3.87 -14.65
CA ASP A 67 8.58 -2.43 -14.65
C ASP A 67 9.86 -1.97 -13.93
N THR A 68 10.86 -2.85 -13.82
CA THR A 68 12.23 -2.57 -13.36
C THR A 68 13.29 -3.26 -14.21
N LEU A 69 12.98 -3.49 -15.49
CA LEU A 69 13.77 -4.29 -16.42
C LEU A 69 15.20 -3.75 -16.57
N CYS A 70 15.43 -2.43 -16.47
CA CYS A 70 16.78 -1.87 -16.58
C CYS A 70 17.71 -2.25 -15.41
N LYS A 71 17.15 -2.75 -14.30
CA LYS A 71 17.88 -3.16 -13.09
C LYS A 71 18.04 -4.67 -12.98
N GLN A 72 17.49 -5.43 -13.93
CA GLN A 72 17.51 -6.89 -13.86
C GLN A 72 18.83 -7.46 -14.41
N PRO A 73 19.39 -8.51 -13.77
CA PRO A 73 20.61 -9.16 -14.24
C PRO A 73 20.34 -10.09 -15.44
N PRO A 74 21.37 -10.53 -16.21
CA PRO A 74 21.19 -11.42 -17.35
C PRO A 74 20.42 -12.71 -17.04
N GLU A 75 20.60 -13.27 -15.84
CA GLU A 75 19.93 -14.49 -15.39
C GLU A 75 18.41 -14.31 -15.27
N TYR A 76 17.95 -13.10 -14.92
CA TYR A 76 16.53 -12.76 -14.91
C TYR A 76 15.94 -12.94 -16.31
N PHE A 77 16.61 -12.42 -17.34
CA PHE A 77 16.12 -12.51 -18.72
C PHE A 77 16.13 -13.94 -19.24
N ARG A 78 17.15 -14.74 -18.92
CA ARG A 78 17.15 -16.18 -19.21
C ARG A 78 15.91 -16.87 -18.63
N ARG A 79 15.56 -16.55 -17.37
CA ARG A 79 14.38 -17.11 -16.69
C ARG A 79 13.08 -16.57 -17.26
N LEU A 80 13.05 -15.30 -17.65
CA LEU A 80 11.91 -14.71 -18.36
C LEU A 80 11.64 -15.45 -19.68
N GLU A 81 12.67 -15.84 -20.43
CA GLU A 81 12.51 -16.67 -21.63
C GLU A 81 11.92 -18.06 -21.33
N GLN A 82 12.25 -18.65 -20.19
CA GLN A 82 11.63 -19.92 -19.76
C GLN A 82 10.13 -19.75 -19.46
N VAL A 83 9.76 -18.66 -18.78
CA VAL A 83 8.35 -18.30 -18.54
C VAL A 83 7.63 -18.02 -19.87
N LYS A 84 8.27 -17.31 -20.81
CA LYS A 84 7.72 -17.05 -22.15
C LYS A 84 7.46 -18.34 -22.92
N ALA A 85 8.41 -19.27 -22.91
CA ALA A 85 8.25 -20.57 -23.54
C ALA A 85 7.10 -21.38 -22.89
N ALA A 86 6.92 -21.26 -21.57
CA ALA A 86 5.82 -21.88 -20.84
C ALA A 86 4.45 -21.27 -21.19
N CYS A 87 4.36 -19.95 -21.29
CA CYS A 87 3.14 -19.30 -21.75
C CYS A 87 2.81 -19.71 -23.20
N ALA A 88 3.79 -19.71 -24.10
CA ALA A 88 3.59 -20.07 -25.50
C ALA A 88 3.09 -21.52 -25.68
N ARG A 89 3.72 -22.50 -25.02
CA ARG A 89 3.28 -23.91 -25.11
C ARG A 89 1.86 -24.13 -24.56
N ASN A 90 1.47 -23.33 -23.56
CA ASN A 90 0.15 -23.39 -22.94
C ASN A 90 -0.89 -22.47 -23.59
N ARG A 91 -0.52 -21.74 -24.66
CA ARG A 91 -1.38 -20.75 -25.32
C ARG A 91 -1.91 -19.69 -24.36
N LEU A 92 -1.11 -19.32 -23.37
CA LEU A 92 -1.39 -18.24 -22.44
C LEU A 92 -0.75 -16.96 -22.97
N GLU A 93 -1.55 -15.90 -23.13
CA GLU A 93 -1.01 -14.58 -23.36
C GLU A 93 -0.28 -14.06 -22.11
N ILE A 94 0.87 -13.43 -22.30
CA ILE A 94 1.61 -12.78 -21.21
C ILE A 94 1.01 -11.39 -20.98
N ILE A 95 0.56 -11.13 -19.76
CA ILE A 95 -0.08 -9.88 -19.36
C ILE A 95 0.73 -9.27 -18.20
N PRO A 96 1.68 -8.35 -18.48
CA PRO A 96 2.47 -7.72 -17.43
C PRO A 96 1.61 -6.91 -16.45
N SER A 97 1.88 -7.06 -15.15
CA SER A 97 1.41 -6.14 -14.11
C SER A 97 2.48 -5.09 -13.84
N VAL A 98 2.16 -3.82 -14.04
CA VAL A 98 3.16 -2.73 -14.10
C VAL A 98 2.67 -1.42 -13.52
N PHE A 99 3.62 -0.55 -13.18
CA PHE A 99 3.45 0.88 -12.91
C PHE A 99 2.61 1.20 -11.67
N SER A 100 2.95 0.56 -10.55
CA SER A 100 2.32 0.88 -9.26
C SER A 100 2.80 2.20 -8.69
N VAL A 101 1.85 3.04 -8.27
CA VAL A 101 2.13 4.23 -7.43
C VAL A 101 1.74 4.02 -5.97
N GLY A 102 0.83 3.07 -5.68
CA GLY A 102 0.42 2.73 -4.32
C GLY A 102 1.54 2.05 -3.54
N TYR A 103 2.09 0.96 -4.08
CA TYR A 103 3.23 0.26 -3.48
C TYR A 103 4.58 0.85 -3.87
N GLY A 104 4.67 1.47 -5.05
CA GLY A 104 5.81 2.30 -5.47
C GLY A 104 7.15 1.60 -5.67
N GLY A 105 7.29 0.32 -5.30
CA GLY A 105 8.57 -0.38 -5.22
C GLY A 105 9.41 -0.32 -6.50
N ALA A 106 8.78 -0.45 -7.66
CA ALA A 106 9.44 -0.31 -8.95
C ALA A 106 10.11 1.06 -9.09
N VAL A 107 9.32 2.14 -9.04
CA VAL A 107 9.80 3.52 -9.16
C VAL A 107 10.82 3.87 -8.07
N LEU A 108 10.56 3.51 -6.81
CA LEU A 108 11.42 3.83 -5.68
C LEU A 108 12.76 3.09 -5.72
N SER A 109 12.87 2.00 -6.48
CA SER A 109 14.16 1.36 -6.75
C SER A 109 15.06 2.23 -7.64
N HIS A 110 14.49 3.09 -8.50
CA HIS A 110 15.22 4.06 -9.32
C HIS A 110 15.57 5.30 -8.52
N ASP A 111 14.57 5.90 -7.87
CA ASP A 111 14.77 7.07 -7.03
C ASP A 111 13.81 7.06 -5.85
N ARG A 112 14.39 6.88 -4.66
CA ARG A 112 13.67 6.88 -3.39
C ARG A 112 13.13 8.25 -3.02
N ASN A 113 13.67 9.31 -3.64
CA ASN A 113 13.15 10.66 -3.47
C ASN A 113 11.79 10.85 -4.13
N LEU A 114 11.27 9.93 -4.94
CA LEU A 114 9.93 10.06 -5.55
C LEU A 114 8.78 9.64 -4.61
N ALA A 115 9.09 9.14 -3.41
CA ALA A 115 8.07 8.84 -2.40
C ALA A 115 7.24 10.09 -2.09
N GLU A 116 5.92 9.92 -1.92
CA GLU A 116 5.06 10.98 -1.40
C GLU A 116 5.60 11.47 -0.04
N GLY A 117 5.56 12.78 0.18
CA GLY A 117 6.26 13.38 1.33
C GLY A 117 5.34 14.26 2.15
N ILE A 118 5.23 14.00 3.45
CA ILE A 118 4.52 14.88 4.39
C ILE A 118 5.51 15.93 4.91
N PRO A 119 5.13 17.22 4.94
CA PRO A 119 6.00 18.26 5.45
C PRO A 119 6.18 18.17 6.97
N VAL A 120 7.41 18.40 7.41
CA VAL A 120 7.72 18.96 8.71
C VAL A 120 7.94 20.46 8.54
N ARG A 121 7.26 21.28 9.34
CA ARG A 121 7.29 22.75 9.22
C ARG A 121 7.93 23.39 10.44
N ASP A 122 8.81 24.34 10.17
CA ASP A 122 9.41 25.28 11.12
C ASP A 122 9.97 24.62 12.40
N ALA A 123 10.67 23.50 12.23
CA ALA A 123 11.35 22.83 13.33
C ALA A 123 12.49 23.69 13.89
N PRO A 124 12.62 23.84 15.23
CA PRO A 124 13.69 24.60 15.82
C PRO A 124 15.00 23.84 15.67
N PHE A 125 16.01 24.57 15.21
CA PHE A 125 17.39 24.12 15.20
C PHE A 125 18.24 25.14 15.96
N LEU A 126 19.28 24.69 16.64
CA LEU A 126 20.27 25.53 17.31
C LEU A 126 21.63 25.32 16.65
N VAL A 127 22.25 26.42 16.21
CA VAL A 127 23.59 26.41 15.65
C VAL A 127 24.63 26.26 16.77
N LYS A 128 25.55 25.32 16.58
CA LYS A 128 26.75 25.04 17.38
C LYS A 128 27.93 24.86 16.43
N GLY A 129 28.75 25.90 16.30
CA GLY A 129 29.85 25.95 15.34
C GLY A 129 29.34 25.85 13.90
N ASP A 130 29.76 24.81 13.18
CA ASP A 130 29.39 24.55 11.78
C ASP A 130 28.18 23.61 11.64
N LYS A 131 27.47 23.30 12.74
CA LYS A 131 26.31 22.40 12.75
C LYS A 131 25.11 23.10 13.36
N ALA A 132 23.95 22.99 12.73
CA ALA A 132 22.68 23.26 13.38
C ALA A 132 22.01 21.93 13.73
N GLU A 133 21.76 21.74 15.01
CA GLU A 133 21.16 20.53 15.58
C GLU A 133 19.68 20.78 15.84
N PHE A 134 18.84 19.79 15.55
CA PHE A 134 17.43 19.85 15.88
C PHE A 134 17.22 19.94 17.40
N VAL A 135 16.25 20.75 17.81
CA VAL A 135 15.83 20.90 19.20
C VAL A 135 14.33 20.60 19.30
N PRO A 136 13.90 19.59 20.06
CA PRO A 136 12.49 19.31 20.30
C PRO A 136 11.75 20.52 20.90
N ASP A 137 10.52 20.81 20.41
CA ASP A 137 9.69 21.90 20.94
C ASP A 137 8.18 21.59 20.83
N PRO A 138 7.49 21.25 21.94
CA PRO A 138 8.06 20.99 23.25
C PRO A 138 8.82 19.65 23.24
N ASN A 139 9.57 19.38 24.31
CA ASN A 139 10.11 18.04 24.55
C ASN A 139 8.98 17.08 24.96
N VAL A 140 8.19 16.66 23.96
CA VAL A 140 7.03 15.79 24.14
C VAL A 140 7.50 14.42 24.65
N LYS A 141 6.87 13.92 25.70
CA LYS A 141 7.14 12.59 26.29
C LYS A 141 5.83 11.94 26.73
N LEU A 142 5.81 10.61 26.73
CA LEU A 142 4.80 9.86 27.47
C LEU A 142 5.11 9.91 28.96
N VAL A 143 4.06 9.95 29.78
CA VAL A 143 4.19 9.87 31.23
C VAL A 143 4.19 8.40 31.65
N ASN A 144 5.05 8.01 32.60
CA ASN A 144 5.05 6.66 33.18
C ASN A 144 5.14 5.54 32.13
N GLY A 145 5.99 5.71 31.11
CA GLY A 145 6.15 4.75 30.01
C GLY A 145 6.70 3.37 30.43
N GLY A 146 7.42 3.30 31.55
CA GLY A 146 7.86 2.06 32.18
C GLY A 146 6.87 1.48 33.20
N PHE A 147 5.70 2.10 33.37
CA PHE A 147 4.63 1.61 34.26
C PHE A 147 5.02 1.43 35.75
N GLU A 148 6.04 2.17 36.22
CA GLU A 148 6.56 2.14 37.59
C GLU A 148 5.65 2.81 38.63
N ASP A 149 4.85 3.79 38.22
CA ASP A 149 3.89 4.46 39.11
C ASP A 149 2.49 3.88 38.95
N TYR A 150 2.00 3.17 39.97
CA TYR A 150 0.72 2.48 39.93
C TYR A 150 0.02 2.42 41.29
N GLN A 151 -1.27 2.11 41.25
CA GLN A 151 -2.07 1.75 42.44
C GLN A 151 -2.87 0.48 42.15
N GLY A 152 -2.51 -0.62 42.83
CA GLY A 152 -3.01 -1.94 42.47
C GLY A 152 -2.62 -2.29 41.03
N ASN A 153 -3.59 -2.64 40.19
CA ASN A 153 -3.37 -2.89 38.76
C ASN A 153 -3.52 -1.65 37.87
N THR A 154 -3.74 -0.47 38.43
CA THR A 154 -3.96 0.77 37.64
C THR A 154 -2.65 1.53 37.45
N ALA A 155 -2.19 1.67 36.20
CA ALA A 155 -1.02 2.48 35.87
C ALA A 155 -1.39 3.98 35.89
N LYS A 156 -0.65 4.80 36.65
CA LYS A 156 -0.91 6.24 36.70
C LYS A 156 -0.44 6.93 35.42
N GLY A 157 -1.07 8.05 35.08
CA GLY A 157 -0.75 8.86 33.90
C GLY A 157 -1.28 8.32 32.58
N MET A 158 -1.92 7.15 32.57
CA MET A 158 -2.65 6.64 31.40
C MET A 158 -4.01 7.30 31.33
N ALA A 159 -4.43 7.73 30.14
CA ALA A 159 -5.80 8.16 29.92
C ALA A 159 -6.77 6.97 29.95
N PHE A 160 -6.26 5.77 29.62
CA PHE A 160 -7.03 4.53 29.58
C PHE A 160 -6.11 3.31 29.57
N HIS A 161 -6.54 2.22 30.21
CA HIS A 161 -6.16 0.87 29.84
C HIS A 161 -7.30 -0.13 30.11
N ASP A 162 -7.42 -1.17 29.29
CA ASP A 162 -8.55 -2.11 29.34
C ASP A 162 -8.59 -2.89 30.67
N GLU A 163 -9.65 -2.69 31.46
CA GLU A 163 -10.03 -3.42 32.69
C GLU A 163 -8.86 -3.80 33.64
N PRO A 164 -8.33 -2.83 34.43
CA PRO A 164 -7.30 -3.08 35.43
C PRO A 164 -7.69 -4.20 36.41
N GLY A 165 -6.83 -5.21 36.56
CA GLY A 165 -7.03 -6.39 37.42
C GLY A 165 -7.86 -7.51 36.80
N ARG A 166 -8.33 -7.36 35.56
CA ARG A 166 -9.08 -8.38 34.82
C ARG A 166 -8.54 -8.69 33.43
N VAL A 167 -8.06 -7.67 32.72
CA VAL A 167 -7.42 -7.80 31.40
C VAL A 167 -6.00 -7.24 31.43
N SER A 168 -5.81 -6.11 32.11
CA SER A 168 -4.49 -5.49 32.31
C SER A 168 -4.03 -5.59 33.76
N TYR A 169 -2.73 -5.81 33.96
CA TYR A 169 -2.13 -6.09 35.26
C TYR A 169 -0.77 -5.41 35.35
N ILE A 170 -0.45 -4.86 36.51
CA ILE A 170 0.93 -4.49 36.81
C ILE A 170 1.67 -5.77 37.17
N ASP A 171 2.77 -6.06 36.47
CA ASP A 171 3.61 -7.22 36.73
C ASP A 171 4.97 -6.76 37.25
N THR A 172 5.30 -7.13 38.50
CA THR A 172 6.58 -6.81 39.14
C THR A 172 7.58 -7.98 39.09
N SER A 173 7.21 -9.09 38.47
CA SER A 173 8.07 -10.26 38.27
C SER A 173 8.74 -10.27 36.90
N THR A 174 8.08 -9.65 35.91
CA THR A 174 8.55 -9.54 34.54
C THR A 174 8.56 -8.07 34.14
N ALA A 175 9.75 -7.51 33.94
CA ALA A 175 9.95 -6.17 33.42
C ALA A 175 11.12 -6.19 32.42
N HIS A 176 11.14 -5.25 31.49
CA HIS A 176 12.29 -5.03 30.61
C HIS A 176 13.31 -4.13 31.32
N SER A 177 12.83 -3.02 31.87
CA SER A 177 13.58 -2.08 32.69
C SER A 177 12.87 -1.86 34.02
N GLY A 178 13.57 -1.33 35.03
CA GLY A 178 12.93 -0.98 36.30
C GLY A 178 12.43 -2.19 37.10
N LYS A 179 11.25 -2.07 37.70
CA LYS A 179 10.65 -3.04 38.63
C LYS A 179 9.23 -3.44 38.24
N ALA A 180 8.62 -2.82 37.24
CA ALA A 180 7.27 -3.12 36.81
C ALA A 180 7.14 -3.07 35.29
N SER A 181 6.13 -3.76 34.76
CA SER A 181 5.66 -3.57 33.39
C SER A 181 4.14 -3.73 33.33
N LEU A 182 3.53 -3.36 32.21
CA LEU A 182 2.09 -3.55 32.00
C LEU A 182 1.82 -4.83 31.21
N ARG A 183 1.29 -5.83 31.90
CA ARG A 183 0.93 -7.13 31.35
C ARG A 183 -0.55 -7.16 30.96
N PHE A 184 -0.85 -7.84 29.86
CA PHE A 184 -2.21 -8.08 29.40
C PHE A 184 -2.46 -9.58 29.20
N GLU A 185 -3.63 -10.04 29.62
CA GLU A 185 -4.09 -11.42 29.45
C GLU A 185 -5.62 -11.51 29.49
N ASN A 186 -6.17 -12.73 29.48
CA ASN A 186 -7.60 -12.98 29.69
C ASN A 186 -8.51 -12.23 28.70
N PHE A 187 -8.10 -12.18 27.42
CA PHE A 187 -8.79 -11.41 26.38
C PHE A 187 -10.25 -11.82 26.18
N SER A 188 -10.57 -13.10 26.41
CA SER A 188 -11.94 -13.63 26.35
C SER A 188 -12.88 -13.05 27.39
N ALA A 189 -12.36 -12.33 28.38
CA ALA A 189 -13.19 -11.63 29.35
C ALA A 189 -14.02 -10.51 28.72
N GLN A 190 -13.64 -10.04 27.54
CA GLN A 190 -14.41 -9.10 26.71
C GLN A 190 -14.78 -9.76 25.38
N ALA A 191 -16.02 -9.57 24.91
CA ALA A 191 -16.45 -10.07 23.61
C ALA A 191 -15.58 -9.55 22.45
N ALA A 192 -15.10 -8.30 22.56
CA ALA A 192 -14.22 -7.68 21.58
C ALA A 192 -12.77 -8.18 21.64
N GLY A 193 -12.33 -8.83 22.73
CA GLY A 193 -10.95 -9.28 22.90
C GLY A 193 -9.91 -8.15 22.96
N ASN A 194 -10.31 -6.94 23.34
CA ASN A 194 -9.39 -5.80 23.34
C ASN A 194 -8.55 -5.78 24.63
N ALA A 195 -7.28 -5.45 24.48
CA ALA A 195 -6.32 -5.32 25.57
C ALA A 195 -5.31 -4.24 25.22
N ARG A 196 -5.56 -3.00 25.65
CA ARG A 196 -4.84 -1.81 25.18
C ARG A 196 -4.57 -0.85 26.34
N VAL A 197 -3.55 -0.02 26.15
CA VAL A 197 -3.27 1.19 26.95
C VAL A 197 -3.23 2.40 26.02
N MET A 198 -3.59 3.57 26.54
CA MET A 198 -3.61 4.82 25.79
C MET A 198 -3.20 6.04 26.62
N GLN A 199 -2.47 6.94 25.97
CA GLN A 199 -2.27 8.31 26.44
C GLN A 199 -2.68 9.32 25.37
N GLU A 200 -3.31 10.40 25.80
CA GLU A 200 -3.52 11.58 24.97
C GLU A 200 -2.34 12.53 25.15
N VAL A 201 -1.75 12.96 24.06
CA VAL A 201 -0.52 13.77 24.07
C VAL A 201 -0.70 15.00 23.20
N ARG A 202 -0.32 16.16 23.75
CA ARG A 202 -0.23 17.41 22.97
C ARG A 202 0.97 17.35 22.04
N VAL A 203 0.74 17.67 20.77
CA VAL A 203 1.77 17.72 19.72
C VAL A 203 1.74 19.09 19.05
N ARG A 204 2.83 19.45 18.39
CA ARG A 204 2.84 20.58 17.47
C ARG A 204 2.36 20.11 16.11
N PRO A 205 1.53 20.89 15.40
CA PRO A 205 1.21 20.62 14.01
C PRO A 205 2.46 20.57 13.13
N TRP A 206 2.43 19.69 12.14
CA TRP A 206 3.40 19.49 11.07
C TRP A 206 4.78 19.14 11.62
N ARG A 207 4.84 18.24 12.59
CA ARG A 207 6.06 17.73 13.20
C ARG A 207 6.09 16.21 13.16
N CYS A 208 7.30 15.64 13.17
CA CYS A 208 7.51 14.21 13.10
C CYS A 208 7.90 13.68 14.48
N TYR A 209 7.26 12.60 14.88
CA TYR A 209 7.44 11.97 16.18
C TYR A 209 7.76 10.49 16.01
N ARG A 210 8.57 9.93 16.90
CA ARG A 210 8.83 8.50 17.00
C ARG A 210 8.16 7.95 18.26
N VAL A 211 7.34 6.91 18.08
CA VAL A 211 6.80 6.09 19.18
C VAL A 211 7.59 4.80 19.20
N SER A 212 8.00 4.36 20.38
CA SER A 212 8.59 3.03 20.58
C SER A 212 8.09 2.36 21.84
N VAL A 213 7.99 1.03 21.84
CA VAL A 213 7.63 0.23 23.03
C VAL A 213 8.36 -1.10 22.99
N TRP A 214 8.76 -1.60 24.15
CA TRP A 214 9.25 -2.98 24.29
C TRP A 214 8.09 -3.92 24.55
N VAL A 215 8.06 -5.02 23.80
CA VAL A 215 6.98 -6.00 23.84
C VAL A 215 7.54 -7.39 24.07
N LYS A 216 7.03 -8.08 25.07
CA LYS A 216 7.24 -9.52 25.30
C LYS A 216 5.92 -10.24 25.04
N THR A 217 5.96 -11.43 24.47
CA THR A 217 4.75 -12.22 24.19
C THR A 217 4.90 -13.66 24.67
N GLU A 218 3.78 -14.24 25.07
CA GLU A 218 3.68 -15.66 25.41
C GLU A 218 2.38 -16.24 24.87
N ASN A 219 2.49 -17.12 23.89
CA ASN A 219 1.36 -17.78 23.23
C ASN A 219 0.24 -16.81 22.79
N LEU A 220 0.60 -15.58 22.42
CA LEU A 220 -0.32 -14.55 21.98
C LEU A 220 -1.02 -14.99 20.69
N ARG A 221 -2.35 -14.98 20.69
CA ARG A 221 -3.16 -15.32 19.52
C ARG A 221 -4.37 -14.39 19.37
N PRO A 222 -4.63 -13.88 18.16
CA PRO A 222 -3.68 -13.68 17.05
C PRO A 222 -2.59 -12.66 17.42
N ALA A 223 -1.33 -12.91 17.03
CA ALA A 223 -0.21 -12.03 17.35
C ALA A 223 -0.12 -10.82 16.40
N GLU A 224 -0.55 -11.03 15.16
CA GLU A 224 -0.68 -10.02 14.09
C GLU A 224 -1.65 -8.88 14.45
N ASN A 225 -2.47 -9.05 15.48
CA ASN A 225 -3.39 -8.03 15.97
C ASN A 225 -2.78 -7.06 16.99
N PHE A 226 -1.50 -7.23 17.34
CA PHE A 226 -0.77 -6.21 18.09
C PHE A 226 -0.58 -4.95 17.23
N ARG A 227 -0.88 -3.79 17.82
CA ARG A 227 -0.75 -2.49 17.16
C ARG A 227 -0.16 -1.45 18.10
N ILE A 228 0.66 -0.58 17.52
CA ILE A 228 0.87 0.77 18.00
C ILE A 228 0.03 1.66 17.09
N LEU A 229 -0.87 2.47 17.65
CA LEU A 229 -1.85 3.23 16.87
C LEU A 229 -1.82 4.69 17.30
N VAL A 230 -1.77 5.62 16.34
CA VAL A 230 -1.80 7.06 16.60
C VAL A 230 -3.02 7.67 15.93
N LEU A 231 -4.00 8.06 16.73
CA LEU A 231 -5.28 8.59 16.24
C LEU A 231 -5.39 10.10 16.43
N ALA A 232 -5.84 10.78 15.37
CA ALA A 232 -6.40 12.12 15.42
C ALA A 232 -7.88 12.06 15.00
N GLY A 233 -8.79 12.20 15.97
CA GLY A 233 -10.17 11.77 15.77
C GLY A 233 -10.21 10.29 15.37
N GLU A 234 -10.89 9.98 14.27
CA GLU A 234 -10.98 8.62 13.71
C GLU A 234 -9.83 8.27 12.74
N ARG A 235 -8.93 9.22 12.45
CA ARG A 235 -7.86 9.02 11.47
C ARG A 235 -6.60 8.44 12.11
N ASP A 236 -6.11 7.34 11.55
CA ASP A 236 -4.78 6.79 11.87
C ASP A 236 -3.69 7.57 11.12
N LEU A 237 -2.77 8.19 11.87
CA LEU A 237 -1.68 9.01 11.34
C LEU A 237 -0.42 8.19 10.97
N ALA A 238 -0.38 6.91 11.35
CA ALA A 238 0.72 5.99 11.02
C ALA A 238 0.21 4.55 10.97
N PRO A 239 -0.56 4.19 9.90
CA PRO A 239 -1.17 2.88 9.76
C PRO A 239 -0.11 1.81 9.51
N ARG A 240 0.50 1.32 10.58
CA ARG A 240 1.60 0.35 10.58
C ARG A 240 1.12 -1.02 11.05
N SER A 241 1.77 -2.05 10.52
CA SER A 241 1.64 -3.42 11.01
C SER A 241 2.99 -3.90 11.51
N PHE A 242 2.97 -4.74 12.55
CA PHE A 242 4.17 -5.28 13.17
C PHE A 242 4.13 -6.80 13.13
N ASN A 243 5.24 -7.43 12.74
CA ASN A 243 5.39 -8.87 12.80
C ASN A 243 5.82 -9.29 14.22
N VAL A 244 4.86 -9.30 15.15
CA VAL A 244 5.08 -9.74 16.53
C VAL A 244 4.96 -11.26 16.61
N PRO A 245 5.99 -11.99 17.08
CA PRO A 245 5.88 -13.43 17.27
C PRO A 245 4.86 -13.79 18.35
N PRO A 246 4.13 -14.92 18.24
CA PRO A 246 3.23 -15.39 19.29
C PRO A 246 3.92 -15.58 20.65
N THR A 247 5.19 -15.99 20.62
CA THR A 247 6.05 -16.09 21.81
C THR A 247 7.43 -15.54 21.49
N SER A 248 7.84 -14.51 22.21
CA SER A 248 9.20 -13.97 22.15
C SER A 248 9.57 -13.30 23.46
N ASP A 249 10.87 -13.23 23.73
CA ASP A 249 11.37 -12.30 24.74
C ASP A 249 11.17 -10.84 24.28
N TRP A 250 11.55 -9.89 25.15
CA TRP A 250 11.44 -8.47 24.89
C TRP A 250 12.02 -8.06 23.53
N ARG A 251 11.19 -7.39 22.74
CA ARG A 251 11.55 -6.82 21.44
C ARG A 251 11.04 -5.39 21.34
N LYS A 252 11.90 -4.48 20.89
CA LYS A 252 11.52 -3.10 20.62
C LYS A 252 10.78 -3.00 19.30
N PHE A 253 9.64 -2.34 19.31
CA PHE A 253 8.90 -1.94 18.11
C PHE A 253 8.80 -0.43 18.05
N SER A 254 9.05 0.13 16.87
CA SER A 254 9.05 1.58 16.67
C SER A 254 8.33 1.96 15.38
N MET A 255 7.71 3.12 15.39
CA MET A 255 7.20 3.77 14.19
C MET A 255 7.34 5.29 14.30
N ILE A 256 7.34 5.98 13.17
CA ILE A 256 7.20 7.43 13.12
C ILE A 256 5.78 7.80 12.69
N PHE A 257 5.32 8.97 13.12
CA PHE A 257 4.11 9.61 12.60
C PHE A 257 4.36 11.11 12.42
N ASN A 258 3.65 11.72 11.46
CA ASN A 258 3.58 13.16 11.34
C ASN A 258 2.26 13.64 11.96
N SER A 259 2.30 14.66 12.81
CA SER A 259 1.10 15.22 13.45
C SER A 259 0.12 15.88 12.48
N MET A 260 0.55 16.19 11.25
CA MET A 260 -0.23 16.95 10.27
C MET A 260 -0.76 18.25 10.90
N ASP A 261 -2.00 18.66 10.67
CA ASP A 261 -2.58 19.86 11.26
C ASP A 261 -3.02 19.71 12.73
N ASN A 262 -2.76 18.56 13.37
CA ASN A 262 -3.28 18.26 14.71
C ASN A 262 -2.41 18.83 15.84
N THR A 263 -3.07 19.23 16.92
CA THR A 263 -2.44 19.74 18.16
C THR A 263 -2.45 18.73 19.31
N ALA A 264 -3.15 17.61 19.13
CA ALA A 264 -3.20 16.50 20.07
C ALA A 264 -3.45 15.18 19.33
N VAL A 265 -2.96 14.08 19.88
CA VAL A 265 -3.17 12.72 19.36
C VAL A 265 -3.42 11.75 20.51
N ARG A 266 -4.15 10.67 20.22
CA ARG A 266 -4.29 9.51 21.12
C ARG A 266 -3.35 8.42 20.65
N ILE A 267 -2.41 8.03 21.48
CA ILE A 267 -1.45 6.97 21.17
C ILE A 267 -1.85 5.73 21.94
N TYR A 268 -2.11 4.64 21.24
CA TYR A 268 -2.41 3.34 21.83
C TYR A 268 -1.27 2.35 21.60
N ALA A 269 -1.13 1.41 22.53
CA ALA A 269 -0.38 0.17 22.33
C ALA A 269 -1.20 -1.00 22.88
N GLY A 270 -1.28 -2.11 22.14
CA GLY A 270 -1.98 -3.31 22.59
C GLY A 270 -2.55 -4.16 21.46
N VAL A 271 -3.51 -5.02 21.80
CA VAL A 271 -4.13 -5.98 20.88
C VAL A 271 -5.61 -5.67 20.73
N TRP A 272 -6.10 -5.78 19.49
CA TRP A 272 -7.53 -5.74 19.16
C TRP A 272 -7.99 -7.14 18.79
N GLY A 273 -9.03 -7.68 19.41
CA GLY A 273 -9.52 -9.02 19.07
C GLY A 273 -8.60 -10.18 19.50
N GLY A 274 -7.82 -9.99 20.58
CA GLY A 274 -7.06 -11.05 21.22
C GLY A 274 -7.95 -12.21 21.68
N LYS A 275 -7.43 -13.43 21.66
CA LYS A 275 -8.15 -14.66 22.01
C LYS A 275 -7.50 -15.42 23.15
N SER A 276 -6.18 -15.56 23.14
CA SER A 276 -5.44 -16.26 24.19
C SER A 276 -4.00 -15.76 24.29
N GLY A 277 -3.32 -16.18 25.37
CA GLY A 277 -1.93 -15.84 25.64
C GLY A 277 -1.79 -14.57 26.46
N ARG A 278 -0.55 -14.07 26.52
CA ARG A 278 -0.16 -12.90 27.30
C ARG A 278 0.80 -12.04 26.50
N PHE A 279 0.79 -10.74 26.77
CA PHE A 279 1.88 -9.87 26.34
C PHE A 279 2.17 -8.83 27.41
N TRP A 280 3.38 -8.30 27.39
CA TRP A 280 3.83 -7.25 28.29
C TRP A 280 4.30 -6.06 27.47
N LEU A 281 4.03 -4.86 27.98
CA LEU A 281 4.54 -3.60 27.47
C LEU A 281 5.43 -2.97 28.52
N ASP A 282 6.56 -2.44 28.07
CA ASP A 282 7.47 -1.67 28.92
C ASP A 282 8.22 -0.62 28.08
N ASP A 283 8.83 0.35 28.75
CA ASP A 283 9.65 1.41 28.16
C ASP A 283 8.93 2.11 26.97
N TRP A 284 7.64 2.41 27.15
CA TRP A 284 6.83 3.08 26.14
C TRP A 284 7.23 4.56 26.04
N ASN A 285 7.80 4.92 24.91
CA ASN A 285 8.43 6.21 24.68
C ASN A 285 7.82 6.95 23.48
N LEU A 286 7.81 8.28 23.58
CA LEU A 286 7.50 9.21 22.52
C LEU A 286 8.55 10.30 22.54
N GLU A 287 9.07 10.62 21.36
CA GLU A 287 9.97 11.75 21.17
C GLU A 287 9.66 12.47 19.87
N GLU A 288 9.90 13.77 19.84
CA GLU A 288 9.98 14.48 18.56
C GLU A 288 11.32 14.20 17.90
N VAL A 289 11.32 13.88 16.60
CA VAL A 289 12.53 13.53 15.86
C VAL A 289 12.91 14.59 14.84
N GLY A 290 14.22 14.78 14.68
CA GLY A 290 14.79 15.63 13.66
C GLY A 290 14.68 15.02 12.25
N PRO A 291 15.50 15.48 11.30
CA PRO A 291 15.28 15.24 9.87
C PRO A 291 15.67 13.83 9.41
N LEU A 292 14.82 12.85 9.70
CA LEU A 292 14.91 11.49 9.14
C LEU A 292 14.29 11.43 7.75
N ASN A 293 14.92 10.65 6.87
CA ASN A 293 14.42 10.31 5.54
C ASN A 293 14.01 11.56 4.73
N VAL A 294 14.87 12.57 4.74
CA VAL A 294 14.64 13.84 4.02
C VAL A 294 14.53 13.57 2.51
N LEU A 295 13.38 13.91 1.94
CA LEU A 295 13.14 13.81 0.50
C LEU A 295 13.69 15.03 -0.24
N ARG A 296 14.36 14.80 -1.36
CA ARG A 296 15.07 15.83 -2.14
C ARG A 296 14.65 15.79 -3.62
N ARG A 297 13.61 16.56 -3.94
CA ARG A 297 13.10 16.78 -5.32
C ARG A 297 12.33 18.12 -5.38
N PRO A 298 11.92 18.62 -6.58
CA PRO A 298 11.23 19.90 -6.69
C PRO A 298 10.01 20.06 -5.78
N GLY A 299 9.18 19.01 -5.63
CA GLY A 299 8.02 19.03 -4.73
C GLY A 299 8.33 18.94 -3.23
N THR A 300 9.59 18.78 -2.83
CA THR A 300 10.00 18.66 -1.42
C THR A 300 11.17 19.58 -1.06
N PRO A 301 11.00 20.91 -1.19
CA PRO A 301 12.06 21.84 -0.86
C PRO A 301 12.40 21.80 0.64
N VAL A 302 13.69 21.93 0.95
CA VAL A 302 14.16 22.23 2.32
C VAL A 302 14.28 23.74 2.46
N THR A 303 13.63 24.30 3.47
CA THR A 303 13.67 25.74 3.76
C THR A 303 14.27 25.98 5.13
N VAL A 304 15.22 26.91 5.23
CA VAL A 304 15.85 27.32 6.49
C VAL A 304 15.61 28.82 6.68
N LYS A 305 15.01 29.19 7.80
CA LYS A 305 14.71 30.58 8.15
C LYS A 305 15.32 30.97 9.49
N SER A 306 15.44 32.27 9.74
CA SER A 306 15.67 32.80 11.09
C SER A 306 14.53 32.41 12.03
N GLU A 307 14.76 32.47 13.33
CA GLU A 307 13.77 32.09 14.36
C GLU A 307 12.42 32.82 14.21
N ASP A 308 12.47 34.11 13.87
CA ASP A 308 11.32 34.99 13.64
C ASP A 308 10.74 34.88 12.20
N GLY A 309 11.38 34.09 11.33
CA GLY A 309 10.99 33.92 9.94
C GLY A 309 11.32 35.09 9.00
N SER A 310 11.96 36.17 9.49
CA SER A 310 12.24 37.38 8.70
C SER A 310 13.29 37.18 7.60
N ILE A 311 14.21 36.22 7.79
CA ILE A 311 15.26 35.89 6.83
C ILE A 311 15.05 34.46 6.35
N THR A 312 15.01 34.27 5.03
CA THR A 312 15.18 32.95 4.41
C THR A 312 16.64 32.78 3.96
N TYR A 313 17.29 31.75 4.48
CA TYR A 313 18.66 31.40 4.14
C TYR A 313 18.70 30.61 2.83
N LYS A 314 19.81 30.73 2.11
CA LYS A 314 20.02 30.10 0.80
C LYS A 314 20.89 28.87 0.95
N GLU A 315 20.39 27.72 0.50
CA GLU A 315 21.20 26.51 0.37
C GLU A 315 22.42 26.76 -0.52
N ARG A 316 23.55 26.11 -0.20
CA ARG A 316 24.87 26.24 -0.83
C ARG A 316 25.56 27.61 -0.66
N LEU A 317 24.91 28.56 0.00
CA LEU A 317 25.52 29.83 0.43
C LEU A 317 25.62 29.91 1.96
N ASP A 318 24.48 29.73 2.64
CA ASP A 318 24.38 29.84 4.09
C ASP A 318 24.51 28.49 4.79
N TYR A 319 24.01 27.42 4.17
CA TYR A 319 24.03 26.06 4.69
C TYR A 319 24.22 25.04 3.55
N ALA A 320 24.78 23.88 3.85
CA ALA A 320 24.91 22.78 2.88
C ALA A 320 23.58 22.04 2.71
N PRO A 321 23.32 21.37 1.57
CA PRO A 321 22.10 20.59 1.39
C PRO A 321 21.83 19.64 2.56
N LEU A 322 20.64 19.76 3.17
CA LEU A 322 20.18 18.83 4.19
C LEU A 322 19.83 17.51 3.51
N SER A 323 20.66 16.50 3.72
CA SER A 323 20.49 15.15 3.19
C SER A 323 20.64 14.14 4.30
N ASP A 324 19.92 13.03 4.21
CA ASP A 324 20.06 11.90 5.10
C ASP A 324 20.94 10.82 4.45
N PRO A 325 22.24 10.69 4.84
CA PRO A 325 23.13 9.72 4.23
C PRO A 325 22.71 8.27 4.51
N ASN A 326 21.92 8.05 5.56
CA ASN A 326 21.42 6.74 5.97
C ASN A 326 19.93 6.57 5.64
N PHE A 327 19.43 7.29 4.63
CA PHE A 327 18.03 7.29 4.22
C PHE A 327 17.51 5.84 4.09
N SER A 328 16.50 5.48 4.88
CA SER A 328 15.95 4.14 4.99
C SER A 328 14.46 4.23 5.33
N PHE A 329 13.59 3.67 4.50
CA PHE A 329 12.17 3.61 4.82
C PHE A 329 11.91 2.78 6.09
N TRP A 330 12.83 1.84 6.38
CA TRP A 330 12.69 0.83 7.43
C TRP A 330 13.50 1.14 8.69
N ASN A 331 14.73 1.63 8.51
CA ASN A 331 15.62 1.92 9.63
C ASN A 331 15.35 3.33 10.17
N ILE A 332 14.39 3.42 11.09
CA ILE A 332 14.03 4.65 11.78
C ILE A 332 14.61 4.75 13.19
N ASP A 333 15.13 3.68 13.80
CA ASP A 333 15.73 3.67 15.14
C ASP A 333 17.21 4.02 15.09
N ARG A 334 17.48 5.28 14.71
CA ARG A 334 18.83 5.82 14.55
C ARG A 334 18.87 7.31 14.78
N GLU A 335 20.09 7.85 14.84
CA GLU A 335 20.35 9.28 14.83
C GLU A 335 19.90 9.91 13.49
N TYR A 336 19.33 11.10 13.59
CA TYR A 336 19.01 11.95 12.45
C TYR A 336 20.19 12.87 12.11
N PRO A 337 20.38 13.24 10.84
CA PRO A 337 21.42 14.18 10.43
C PRO A 337 21.22 15.58 11.03
N PHE A 338 22.31 16.32 11.14
CA PHE A 338 22.31 17.76 11.42
C PHE A 338 22.39 18.58 10.13
N LEU A 339 22.03 19.86 10.20
CA LEU A 339 22.21 20.80 9.10
C LEU A 339 23.60 21.42 9.16
N ARG A 340 24.45 21.22 8.15
CA ARG A 340 25.78 21.84 8.12
C ARG A 340 25.70 23.31 7.69
N ILE A 341 26.27 24.20 8.49
CA ILE A 341 26.38 25.63 8.24
C ILE A 341 27.67 25.94 7.48
N LEU A 342 27.60 26.84 6.49
CA LEU A 342 28.75 27.19 5.65
C LEU A 342 29.48 28.42 6.20
N PRO A 343 30.83 28.46 6.19
CA PRO A 343 31.62 29.48 6.87
C PRO A 343 31.43 30.90 6.33
N ASN A 344 31.13 31.03 5.03
CA ASN A 344 30.89 32.33 4.37
C ASN A 344 29.41 32.72 4.36
N GLY A 345 28.58 31.99 5.09
CA GLY A 345 27.14 32.21 5.18
C GLY A 345 26.76 33.34 6.13
N ARG A 346 25.46 33.65 6.13
CA ARG A 346 24.83 34.63 7.02
C ARG A 346 24.41 34.04 8.36
N ILE A 347 24.34 32.71 8.49
CA ILE A 347 23.98 32.02 9.73
C ILE A 347 25.17 32.09 10.70
N ARG A 348 24.90 32.42 11.97
CA ARG A 348 25.93 32.57 13.01
C ARG A 348 25.82 31.51 14.10
N ASP A 349 26.92 31.29 14.81
CA ASP A 349 26.94 30.40 15.96
C ASP A 349 25.95 30.86 17.05
N GLY A 350 25.37 29.91 17.77
CA GLY A 350 24.33 30.16 18.79
C GLY A 350 22.96 30.58 18.23
N GLN A 351 22.83 30.78 16.92
CA GLN A 351 21.59 31.22 16.30
C GLN A 351 20.51 30.11 16.31
N ARG A 352 19.27 30.51 16.54
CA ARG A 352 18.09 29.65 16.36
C ARG A 352 17.53 29.77 14.95
N LEU A 353 17.16 28.63 14.37
CA LEU A 353 16.64 28.51 13.01
C LEU A 353 15.30 27.80 13.00
N ARG A 354 14.49 28.06 11.96
CA ARG A 354 13.30 27.30 11.61
C ARG A 354 13.58 26.52 10.33
N VAL A 355 13.56 25.19 10.42
CA VAL A 355 13.87 24.30 9.30
C VAL A 355 12.63 23.50 8.92
N SER A 356 12.28 23.53 7.65
CA SER A 356 11.19 22.74 7.06
C SER A 356 11.73 21.76 6.04
N TRP A 357 11.22 20.53 6.05
CA TRP A 357 11.57 19.46 5.10
C TRP A 357 10.37 18.55 4.87
N TYR A 358 10.54 17.49 4.06
CA TYR A 358 9.50 16.48 3.84
C TYR A 358 10.08 15.09 4.09
N HIS A 359 9.26 14.18 4.59
CA HIS A 359 9.62 12.78 4.80
C HIS A 359 8.52 11.84 4.31
N PRO A 360 8.87 10.62 3.88
CA PRO A 360 7.90 9.60 3.52
C PRO A 360 7.30 8.95 4.78
N MET A 361 6.22 8.21 4.57
CA MET A 361 5.65 7.28 5.56
C MET A 361 5.62 5.88 4.98
N VAL A 362 5.73 4.89 5.87
CA VAL A 362 5.37 3.52 5.51
C VAL A 362 3.95 3.25 5.99
N ILE A 363 3.18 2.61 5.11
CA ILE A 363 1.89 2.04 5.40
C ILE A 363 2.01 0.51 5.48
N TYR A 364 1.39 -0.07 6.50
CA TYR A 364 1.56 -1.44 6.95
C TYR A 364 3.01 -1.80 7.22
N ASP A 365 3.52 -2.86 6.63
CA ASP A 365 4.89 -3.34 6.82
C ASP A 365 5.82 -2.95 5.67
N SER A 366 5.28 -2.59 4.50
CA SER A 366 6.03 -2.55 3.23
C SER A 366 5.67 -1.40 2.28
N GLN A 367 4.48 -0.81 2.38
CA GLN A 367 3.97 0.09 1.34
C GLN A 367 4.52 1.52 1.46
N VAL A 368 5.08 2.05 0.37
CA VAL A 368 5.48 3.46 0.25
C VAL A 368 4.90 4.03 -1.04
N THR A 369 3.97 4.97 -0.91
CA THR A 369 3.30 5.59 -2.07
C THR A 369 4.22 6.58 -2.78
N VAL A 370 4.02 6.75 -4.08
CA VAL A 370 4.79 7.65 -4.95
C VAL A 370 3.99 8.91 -5.28
N CYS A 371 4.68 10.06 -5.35
CA CYS A 371 4.03 11.29 -5.75
C CYS A 371 3.69 11.30 -7.24
N MET A 372 2.40 11.32 -7.57
CA MET A 372 1.91 11.33 -8.96
C MET A 372 2.16 12.65 -9.71
N ALA A 373 2.56 13.71 -9.02
CA ALA A 373 2.77 15.03 -9.61
C ALA A 373 4.20 15.28 -10.13
N GLU A 374 5.15 14.39 -9.82
CA GLU A 374 6.56 14.57 -10.17
C GLU A 374 6.85 14.17 -11.63
N PRO A 375 7.50 15.01 -12.44
CA PRO A 375 7.83 14.68 -13.83
C PRO A 375 8.70 13.42 -13.98
N ALA A 376 9.70 13.25 -13.11
CA ALA A 376 10.64 12.12 -13.15
C ALA A 376 9.97 10.75 -12.97
N LEU A 377 8.77 10.70 -12.36
CA LEU A 377 7.94 9.50 -12.34
C LEU A 377 7.65 8.99 -13.76
N TYR A 378 7.24 9.91 -14.63
CA TYR A 378 6.82 9.58 -15.98
C TYR A 378 8.02 9.24 -16.89
N GLU A 379 9.19 9.81 -16.62
CA GLU A 379 10.44 9.44 -17.29
C GLU A 379 10.81 7.97 -17.01
N ILE A 380 10.62 7.51 -15.77
CA ILE A 380 10.83 6.10 -15.39
C ILE A 380 9.81 5.21 -16.10
N PHE A 381 8.52 5.56 -16.08
CA PHE A 381 7.50 4.80 -16.80
C PHE A 381 7.78 4.71 -18.31
N GLU A 382 8.24 5.80 -18.94
CA GLU A 382 8.64 5.82 -20.35
C GLU A 382 9.82 4.90 -20.64
N HIS A 383 10.84 4.95 -19.78
CA HIS A 383 12.02 4.11 -19.89
C HIS A 383 11.66 2.63 -19.79
N GLU A 384 10.86 2.25 -18.79
CA GLU A 384 10.48 0.87 -18.52
C GLU A 384 9.47 0.34 -19.54
N ALA A 385 8.53 1.16 -20.03
CA ALA A 385 7.64 0.79 -21.14
C ALA A 385 8.42 0.42 -22.41
N ARG A 386 9.51 1.14 -22.71
CA ARG A 386 10.40 0.82 -23.84
C ARG A 386 11.01 -0.57 -23.70
N LEU A 387 11.54 -0.88 -22.51
CA LEU A 387 12.17 -2.17 -22.24
C LEU A 387 11.14 -3.30 -22.25
N LEU A 388 9.96 -3.05 -21.67
CA LEU A 388 8.84 -3.99 -21.69
C LEU A 388 8.47 -4.36 -23.13
N TRP A 389 8.37 -3.36 -24.01
CA TRP A 389 8.14 -3.59 -25.43
C TRP A 389 9.27 -4.37 -26.09
N GLN A 390 10.53 -4.05 -25.80
CA GLN A 390 11.69 -4.75 -26.36
C GLN A 390 11.70 -6.24 -25.99
N HIS A 391 11.34 -6.60 -24.75
CA HIS A 391 11.45 -7.97 -24.25
C HIS A 391 10.17 -8.82 -24.46
N LEU A 392 8.98 -8.23 -24.39
CA LEU A 392 7.71 -8.97 -24.36
C LEU A 392 6.72 -8.63 -25.47
N ARG A 393 6.74 -7.40 -26.00
CA ARG A 393 5.74 -6.90 -26.97
C ARG A 393 4.28 -7.22 -26.60
N PRO A 394 3.81 -6.86 -25.38
CA PRO A 394 2.50 -7.28 -24.90
C PRO A 394 1.35 -6.66 -25.71
N ASN A 395 0.25 -7.40 -25.86
CA ASN A 395 -1.03 -6.86 -26.36
C ASN A 395 -1.93 -6.38 -25.22
N ARG A 396 -1.74 -6.95 -24.02
CA ARG A 396 -2.46 -6.60 -22.79
C ARG A 396 -1.49 -6.32 -21.66
N VAL A 397 -1.84 -5.35 -20.82
CA VAL A 397 -1.17 -5.07 -19.54
C VAL A 397 -2.23 -4.78 -18.49
N ILE A 398 -1.89 -4.99 -17.21
CA ILE A 398 -2.67 -4.48 -16.09
C ILE A 398 -1.86 -3.42 -15.34
N LEU A 399 -2.47 -2.27 -15.10
CA LEU A 399 -1.91 -1.21 -14.28
C LEU A 399 -2.13 -1.54 -12.80
N SER A 400 -1.04 -1.61 -12.03
CA SER A 400 -1.04 -1.86 -10.58
C SER A 400 -1.38 -0.60 -9.76
N MET A 401 -2.49 0.06 -10.12
CA MET A 401 -2.93 1.34 -9.55
C MET A 401 -3.92 1.14 -8.40
N ASP A 402 -3.62 0.18 -7.53
CA ASP A 402 -4.38 -0.20 -6.35
C ASP A 402 -3.85 0.49 -5.08
N GLU A 403 -4.73 0.65 -4.10
CA GLU A 403 -4.42 0.98 -2.72
C GLU A 403 -3.47 2.17 -2.50
N ILE A 404 -3.75 3.31 -3.14
CA ILE A 404 -2.93 4.53 -3.06
C ILE A 404 -3.26 5.28 -1.77
N ARG A 405 -2.69 4.80 -0.66
CA ARG A 405 -3.05 5.18 0.72
C ARG A 405 -2.44 6.50 1.22
N MET A 406 -1.71 7.22 0.37
CA MET A 406 -1.10 8.50 0.70
C MET A 406 -0.86 9.31 -0.58
N GLY A 407 -1.07 10.62 -0.50
CA GLY A 407 -1.07 11.53 -1.64
C GLY A 407 -1.53 12.93 -1.24
N GLY A 408 -1.17 13.94 -2.04
CA GLY A 408 -1.62 15.32 -1.81
C GLY A 408 -0.89 16.05 -0.68
N THR A 409 0.27 15.56 -0.24
CA THR A 409 0.96 16.08 0.96
C THR A 409 2.18 16.94 0.64
N CYS A 410 2.91 16.64 -0.44
CA CYS A 410 4.11 17.39 -0.82
C CYS A 410 3.79 18.63 -1.69
N GLY A 411 4.76 19.53 -1.84
CA GLY A 411 4.60 20.76 -2.61
C GLY A 411 4.24 20.58 -4.09
N ALA A 412 4.46 19.40 -4.69
CA ALA A 412 4.05 19.12 -6.07
C ALA A 412 2.56 18.76 -6.21
N CYS A 413 1.94 18.21 -5.16
CA CYS A 413 0.58 17.66 -5.21
C CYS A 413 -0.39 18.29 -4.20
N ALA A 414 0.10 19.00 -3.18
CA ALA A 414 -0.73 19.61 -2.16
C ALA A 414 -1.74 20.61 -2.74
N GLY A 415 -2.98 20.53 -2.25
CA GLY A 415 -4.09 21.37 -2.71
C GLY A 415 -4.65 21.01 -4.10
N ARG A 416 -4.07 20.03 -4.81
CA ARG A 416 -4.64 19.54 -6.08
C ARG A 416 -5.84 18.65 -5.82
N ASN A 417 -6.73 18.56 -6.81
CA ASN A 417 -7.80 17.59 -6.82
C ASN A 417 -7.21 16.17 -7.01
N MET A 418 -7.27 15.34 -5.96
CA MET A 418 -6.66 14.01 -5.95
C MET A 418 -7.29 13.04 -6.96
N ALA A 419 -8.61 13.10 -7.16
CA ALA A 419 -9.29 12.32 -8.19
C ALA A 419 -8.76 12.65 -9.60
N ARG A 420 -8.59 13.94 -9.93
CA ARG A 420 -8.00 14.35 -11.21
C ARG A 420 -6.53 13.99 -11.32
N LEU A 421 -5.74 14.18 -10.26
CA LEU A 421 -4.33 13.80 -10.25
C LEU A 421 -4.12 12.31 -10.51
N LEU A 422 -4.95 11.46 -9.90
CA LEU A 422 -4.94 10.02 -10.15
C LEU A 422 -5.31 9.70 -11.61
N ALA A 423 -6.40 10.29 -12.12
CA ALA A 423 -6.81 10.08 -13.50
C ALA A 423 -5.77 10.57 -14.54
N ASP A 424 -5.12 11.71 -14.28
CA ASP A 424 -4.04 12.24 -15.11
C ASP A 424 -2.85 11.28 -15.15
N CYS A 425 -2.49 10.72 -13.99
CA CYS A 425 -1.40 9.73 -13.88
C CYS A 425 -1.74 8.45 -14.69
N ILE A 426 -2.94 7.89 -14.50
CA ILE A 426 -3.44 6.73 -15.25
C ILE A 426 -3.43 7.01 -16.75
N THR A 427 -3.95 8.17 -17.16
CA THR A 427 -4.01 8.58 -18.57
C THR A 427 -2.61 8.67 -19.19
N ARG A 428 -1.63 9.22 -18.45
CA ARG A 428 -0.24 9.27 -18.90
C ARG A 428 0.38 7.89 -19.01
N GLN A 429 0.16 6.98 -18.05
CA GLN A 429 0.62 5.59 -18.15
C GLN A 429 0.04 4.90 -19.40
N VAL A 430 -1.25 5.07 -19.66
CA VAL A 430 -1.94 4.57 -20.85
C VAL A 430 -1.29 5.10 -22.13
N GLN A 431 -1.04 6.40 -22.21
CA GLN A 431 -0.40 7.04 -23.37
C GLN A 431 1.04 6.56 -23.58
N ILE A 432 1.80 6.39 -22.50
CA ILE A 432 3.17 5.87 -22.53
C ILE A 432 3.19 4.46 -23.15
N LEU A 433 2.33 3.56 -22.68
CA LEU A 433 2.25 2.19 -23.18
C LEU A 433 1.79 2.13 -24.64
N ARG A 434 0.80 2.95 -25.00
CA ARG A 434 0.22 2.99 -26.36
C ARG A 434 1.12 3.64 -27.41
N ARG A 435 2.17 4.36 -27.03
CA ARG A 435 3.22 4.78 -27.98
C ARG A 435 3.90 3.59 -28.65
N TYR A 436 4.00 2.45 -27.95
CA TYR A 436 4.63 1.24 -28.49
C TYR A 436 3.63 0.29 -29.16
N ASN A 437 2.41 0.20 -28.62
CA ASN A 437 1.30 -0.55 -29.23
C ASN A 437 0.00 0.24 -29.11
N PRO A 438 -0.42 0.97 -30.17
CA PRO A 438 -1.64 1.79 -30.14
C PRO A 438 -2.94 1.00 -29.87
N LYS A 439 -2.93 -0.32 -30.08
CA LYS A 439 -4.08 -1.22 -29.85
C LYS A 439 -4.00 -1.96 -28.51
N MET A 440 -3.04 -1.63 -27.65
CA MET A 440 -2.87 -2.30 -26.36
C MET A 440 -4.14 -2.14 -25.52
N GLN A 441 -4.68 -3.27 -25.05
CA GLN A 441 -5.78 -3.27 -24.08
C GLN A 441 -5.18 -3.13 -22.69
N ILE A 442 -5.76 -2.24 -21.89
CA ILE A 442 -5.22 -1.88 -20.59
C ILE A 442 -6.27 -2.19 -19.55
N TYR A 443 -5.89 -3.10 -18.65
CA TYR A 443 -6.64 -3.45 -17.45
C TYR A 443 -6.14 -2.58 -16.30
N ILE A 444 -6.96 -2.40 -15.27
CA ILE A 444 -6.58 -1.65 -14.07
C ILE A 444 -7.37 -2.17 -12.87
N TRP A 445 -6.75 -2.28 -11.70
CA TRP A 445 -7.45 -2.63 -10.47
C TRP A 445 -8.53 -1.59 -10.13
N SER A 446 -9.69 -2.07 -9.66
CA SER A 446 -10.88 -1.22 -9.54
C SER A 446 -10.93 -0.33 -8.32
N ASP A 447 -10.23 -0.67 -7.24
CA ASP A 447 -10.53 -0.17 -5.90
C ASP A 447 -10.39 1.34 -5.79
N MET A 448 -9.32 1.89 -6.37
CA MET A 448 -9.10 3.34 -6.39
C MET A 448 -10.04 4.08 -7.32
N LEU A 449 -10.86 3.37 -8.12
CA LEU A 449 -11.82 3.90 -9.09
C LEU A 449 -13.29 3.63 -8.71
N ASP A 450 -13.52 2.90 -7.63
CA ASP A 450 -14.82 2.37 -7.22
C ASP A 450 -15.31 3.05 -5.92
N PRO A 451 -16.44 3.77 -5.95
CA PRO A 451 -16.99 4.41 -4.74
C PRO A 451 -17.52 3.39 -3.72
N HIS A 452 -17.73 2.13 -4.12
CA HIS A 452 -18.08 1.03 -3.23
C HIS A 452 -16.83 0.29 -2.71
N HIS A 453 -15.65 0.86 -2.95
CA HIS A 453 -14.37 0.35 -2.48
C HIS A 453 -13.47 1.47 -1.90
N ASN A 454 -12.40 1.89 -2.58
CA ASN A 454 -11.41 2.82 -2.05
C ASN A 454 -11.53 4.25 -2.62
N ALA A 455 -12.35 4.50 -3.64
CA ALA A 455 -12.55 5.84 -4.22
C ALA A 455 -13.51 6.71 -3.38
N ARG A 456 -13.08 7.09 -2.17
CA ARG A 456 -13.88 7.75 -1.14
C ARG A 456 -13.06 8.76 -0.32
N PRO A 457 -13.71 9.69 0.41
CA PRO A 457 -13.00 10.63 1.27
C PRO A 457 -12.35 9.92 2.47
N ASN A 458 -11.43 10.62 3.14
CA ASN A 458 -10.75 10.15 4.36
C ASN A 458 -10.01 8.81 4.19
N TYR A 459 -9.48 8.55 3.00
CA TYR A 459 -8.71 7.34 2.71
C TYR A 459 -7.27 7.47 3.23
N TYR A 460 -6.97 6.83 4.37
CA TYR A 460 -5.63 6.78 4.98
C TYR A 460 -4.97 8.16 5.12
N LEU A 461 -3.77 8.35 4.56
CA LEU A 461 -2.96 9.56 4.68
C LEU A 461 -3.12 10.48 3.46
N VAL A 462 -4.15 10.26 2.62
CA VAL A 462 -4.46 11.14 1.50
C VAL A 462 -4.99 12.48 2.00
N GLN A 463 -4.41 13.57 1.51
CA GLN A 463 -4.90 14.93 1.69
C GLN A 463 -5.75 15.31 0.48
N GLY A 464 -7.05 15.09 0.58
CA GLY A 464 -8.02 15.23 -0.52
C GLY A 464 -8.95 14.01 -0.59
N ASP A 465 -9.50 13.77 -1.77
CA ASP A 465 -10.50 12.72 -2.02
C ASP A 465 -10.36 12.13 -3.44
N TYR A 466 -10.62 10.83 -3.57
CA TYR A 466 -10.65 10.11 -4.83
C TYR A 466 -12.07 9.96 -5.42
N THR A 467 -13.12 10.40 -4.72
CA THR A 467 -14.49 10.40 -5.25
C THR A 467 -14.54 11.05 -6.63
N GLY A 468 -15.20 10.38 -7.57
CA GLY A 468 -15.42 10.91 -8.92
C GLY A 468 -14.27 10.67 -9.90
N VAL A 469 -13.19 9.99 -9.51
CA VAL A 469 -12.04 9.71 -10.40
C VAL A 469 -12.46 9.02 -11.71
N TRP A 470 -13.46 8.13 -11.67
CA TRP A 470 -13.98 7.39 -12.82
C TRP A 470 -14.57 8.27 -13.93
N GLU A 471 -14.86 9.53 -13.63
CA GLU A 471 -15.32 10.51 -14.63
C GLU A 471 -14.18 11.02 -15.52
N TYR A 472 -12.93 10.89 -15.07
CA TYR A 472 -11.76 11.49 -15.72
C TYR A 472 -10.84 10.47 -16.39
N ILE A 473 -11.02 9.17 -16.16
CA ILE A 473 -10.18 8.12 -16.72
C ILE A 473 -10.58 7.76 -18.17
N PRO A 474 -9.65 7.22 -18.99
CA PRO A 474 -9.98 6.73 -20.34
C PRO A 474 -11.10 5.70 -20.32
N LYS A 475 -12.13 5.91 -21.14
CA LYS A 475 -13.37 5.08 -21.15
C LYS A 475 -13.18 3.67 -21.72
N ASP A 476 -12.05 3.41 -22.38
CA ASP A 476 -11.71 2.12 -22.95
C ASP A 476 -10.83 1.25 -22.03
N LEU A 477 -10.60 1.68 -20.79
CA LEU A 477 -10.01 0.84 -19.75
C LEU A 477 -10.92 -0.34 -19.41
N ILE A 478 -10.30 -1.47 -19.06
CA ILE A 478 -10.99 -2.65 -18.54
C ILE A 478 -10.77 -2.70 -17.03
N ILE A 479 -11.84 -2.60 -16.26
CA ILE A 479 -11.77 -2.48 -14.80
C ILE A 479 -11.74 -3.87 -14.16
N ALA A 480 -10.64 -4.23 -13.51
CA ALA A 480 -10.47 -5.46 -12.77
C ALA A 480 -11.08 -5.32 -11.36
N VAL A 481 -12.37 -5.67 -11.25
CA VAL A 481 -13.14 -5.61 -10.00
C VAL A 481 -12.73 -6.77 -9.11
N TRP A 482 -12.17 -6.45 -7.94
CA TRP A 482 -11.56 -7.46 -7.07
C TRP A 482 -12.20 -7.56 -5.68
N GLY A 483 -12.15 -8.76 -5.11
CA GLY A 483 -12.61 -9.07 -3.75
C GLY A 483 -12.99 -10.54 -3.58
N GLY A 484 -12.96 -11.03 -2.35
CA GLY A 484 -13.46 -12.37 -2.03
C GLY A 484 -14.97 -12.48 -2.26
N ALA A 485 -15.76 -11.78 -1.45
CA ALA A 485 -17.22 -11.77 -1.60
C ALA A 485 -17.68 -11.01 -2.88
N PRO A 486 -18.76 -11.47 -3.54
CA PRO A 486 -19.38 -10.82 -4.70
C PRO A 486 -19.70 -9.34 -4.49
N ARG A 487 -19.23 -8.49 -5.41
CA ARG A 487 -19.47 -7.04 -5.38
C ARG A 487 -20.42 -6.59 -6.47
N GLU A 488 -21.72 -6.86 -6.29
CA GLU A 488 -22.76 -6.48 -7.26
C GLU A 488 -22.76 -4.97 -7.55
N ASN A 489 -22.70 -4.14 -6.50
CA ASN A 489 -22.71 -2.69 -6.64
C ASN A 489 -21.55 -2.19 -7.51
N SER A 490 -20.34 -2.71 -7.30
CA SER A 490 -19.16 -2.38 -8.09
C SER A 490 -19.31 -2.76 -9.56
N LEU A 491 -19.74 -4.00 -9.85
CA LEU A 491 -19.92 -4.46 -11.23
C LEU A 491 -20.99 -3.65 -11.97
N ARG A 492 -22.12 -3.40 -11.31
CA ARG A 492 -23.22 -2.59 -11.85
C ARG A 492 -22.75 -1.16 -12.13
N PHE A 493 -22.06 -0.55 -11.15
CA PHE A 493 -21.55 0.81 -11.23
C PHE A 493 -20.68 1.06 -12.47
N PHE A 494 -19.73 0.16 -12.75
CA PHE A 494 -18.86 0.26 -13.94
C PHE A 494 -19.59 -0.06 -15.23
N SER A 495 -20.48 -1.06 -15.23
CA SER A 495 -21.30 -1.43 -16.39
C SER A 495 -22.19 -0.27 -16.85
N GLU A 496 -22.89 0.39 -15.92
CA GLU A 496 -23.74 1.56 -16.19
C GLU A 496 -22.97 2.76 -16.75
N ARG A 497 -21.68 2.86 -16.43
CA ARG A 497 -20.76 3.89 -16.94
C ARG A 497 -20.04 3.52 -18.24
N GLY A 498 -20.40 2.37 -18.81
CA GLY A 498 -19.90 1.92 -20.10
C GLY A 498 -18.56 1.20 -20.06
N PHE A 499 -17.98 0.97 -18.88
CA PHE A 499 -16.71 0.25 -18.77
C PHE A 499 -16.90 -1.26 -18.96
N GLN A 500 -15.91 -1.90 -19.57
CA GLN A 500 -15.79 -3.35 -19.52
C GLN A 500 -15.14 -3.77 -18.21
N THR A 501 -15.51 -4.94 -17.68
CA THR A 501 -14.96 -5.42 -16.40
C THR A 501 -14.34 -6.80 -16.53
N LEU A 502 -13.28 -7.03 -15.75
CA LEU A 502 -12.70 -8.33 -15.44
C LEU A 502 -13.02 -8.62 -13.97
N VAL A 503 -13.55 -9.80 -13.66
CA VAL A 503 -13.83 -10.20 -12.28
C VAL A 503 -12.60 -10.89 -11.69
N ALA A 504 -12.03 -10.37 -10.61
CA ALA A 504 -10.84 -10.91 -9.95
C ALA A 504 -11.20 -11.40 -8.54
N CYS A 505 -11.61 -12.67 -8.43
CA CYS A 505 -12.51 -13.09 -7.35
C CYS A 505 -12.09 -14.29 -6.50
N TYR A 506 -11.01 -15.00 -6.85
CA TYR A 506 -10.43 -15.93 -5.88
C TYR A 506 -9.64 -15.10 -4.86
N TYR A 507 -9.75 -15.41 -3.57
CA TYR A 507 -9.11 -14.61 -2.51
C TYR A 507 -8.66 -15.54 -1.38
N ASP A 508 -7.83 -16.51 -1.76
CA ASP A 508 -7.17 -17.47 -0.84
C ASP A 508 -8.15 -18.28 0.04
N ALA A 509 -9.40 -18.42 -0.41
CA ALA A 509 -10.45 -19.16 0.26
C ALA A 509 -10.24 -20.67 0.14
N ASP A 510 -10.80 -21.43 1.08
CA ASP A 510 -10.70 -22.89 1.10
C ASP A 510 -11.61 -23.58 0.05
N ASN A 511 -12.51 -22.82 -0.59
CA ASN A 511 -13.42 -23.30 -1.62
C ASN A 511 -13.75 -22.20 -2.67
N LEU A 512 -14.62 -22.52 -3.63
CA LEU A 512 -15.04 -21.64 -4.73
C LEU A 512 -16.48 -21.11 -4.61
N ASP A 513 -17.08 -21.13 -3.43
CA ASP A 513 -18.50 -20.74 -3.29
C ASP A 513 -18.74 -19.26 -3.61
N GLU A 514 -17.83 -18.38 -3.15
CA GLU A 514 -17.90 -16.96 -3.52
C GLU A 514 -17.75 -16.76 -5.04
N VAL A 515 -16.90 -17.56 -5.70
CA VAL A 515 -16.72 -17.51 -7.16
C VAL A 515 -18.01 -17.87 -7.90
N LYS A 516 -18.79 -18.83 -7.40
CA LYS A 516 -20.12 -19.14 -7.96
C LYS A 516 -21.07 -17.94 -7.84
N GLY A 517 -21.02 -17.21 -6.71
CA GLY A 517 -21.75 -15.97 -6.52
C GLY A 517 -21.38 -14.91 -7.55
N TRP A 518 -20.07 -14.71 -7.80
CA TRP A 518 -19.57 -13.82 -8.84
C TRP A 518 -20.04 -14.23 -10.24
N LEU A 519 -20.04 -15.52 -10.56
CA LEU A 519 -20.51 -16.06 -11.84
C LEU A 519 -22.00 -15.74 -12.09
N GLN A 520 -22.84 -15.93 -11.07
CA GLN A 520 -24.27 -15.62 -11.15
C GLN A 520 -24.52 -14.14 -11.43
N LEU A 521 -23.76 -13.23 -10.79
CA LEU A 521 -23.84 -11.80 -11.06
C LEU A 521 -23.35 -11.45 -12.47
N ALA A 522 -22.19 -11.99 -12.86
CA ALA A 522 -21.57 -11.70 -14.14
C ALA A 522 -22.46 -12.06 -15.33
N ARG A 523 -23.16 -13.20 -15.27
CA ARG A 523 -24.10 -13.63 -16.33
C ARG A 523 -25.27 -12.67 -16.55
N ARG A 524 -25.59 -11.80 -15.59
CA ARG A 524 -26.66 -10.80 -15.69
C ARG A 524 -26.18 -9.46 -16.25
N LEU A 525 -24.87 -9.30 -16.48
CA LEU A 525 -24.25 -8.04 -16.89
C LEU A 525 -23.55 -8.20 -18.23
N SER A 526 -23.91 -7.37 -19.21
CA SER A 526 -23.44 -7.48 -20.60
C SER A 526 -21.99 -7.03 -20.83
N ARG A 527 -21.35 -6.39 -19.85
CA ARG A 527 -20.00 -5.79 -19.97
C ARG A 527 -18.91 -6.55 -19.22
N VAL A 528 -19.23 -7.70 -18.63
CA VAL A 528 -18.22 -8.57 -18.02
C VAL A 528 -17.50 -9.36 -19.11
N ARG A 529 -16.19 -9.12 -19.24
CA ARG A 529 -15.35 -9.82 -20.22
C ARG A 529 -14.93 -11.21 -19.76
N GLY A 530 -14.76 -11.38 -18.45
CA GLY A 530 -14.42 -12.66 -17.87
C GLY A 530 -13.82 -12.58 -16.47
N PHE A 531 -12.99 -13.56 -16.15
CA PHE A 531 -12.58 -13.89 -14.79
C PHE A 531 -11.07 -14.05 -14.68
N MET A 532 -10.53 -13.66 -13.53
CA MET A 532 -9.15 -13.88 -13.13
C MET A 532 -9.09 -14.64 -11.80
N TYR A 533 -8.37 -15.74 -11.78
CA TYR A 533 -8.00 -16.44 -10.54
C TYR A 533 -6.92 -15.63 -9.84
N THR A 534 -7.25 -15.02 -8.69
CA THR A 534 -6.34 -14.19 -7.88
C THR A 534 -5.98 -14.88 -6.57
N THR A 535 -4.71 -14.86 -6.18
CA THR A 535 -4.24 -15.42 -4.90
C THR A 535 -3.09 -14.55 -4.39
N TRP A 536 -3.06 -14.33 -3.08
CA TRP A 536 -2.02 -13.58 -2.38
C TRP A 536 -1.20 -14.49 -1.46
N GLU A 537 -1.66 -15.72 -1.21
CA GLU A 537 -0.99 -16.74 -0.39
C GLU A 537 -0.37 -17.88 -1.20
N ARG A 538 -0.40 -17.81 -2.54
CA ARG A 538 0.01 -18.88 -3.46
C ARG A 538 -0.83 -20.16 -3.35
N LYS A 539 -2.12 -20.01 -3.06
CA LYS A 539 -3.09 -21.10 -3.09
C LYS A 539 -3.58 -21.33 -4.52
N TYR A 540 -2.93 -22.25 -5.24
CA TYR A 540 -3.29 -22.61 -6.62
C TYR A 540 -3.99 -23.98 -6.74
N GLN A 541 -4.30 -24.63 -5.63
CA GLN A 541 -4.88 -25.99 -5.63
C GLN A 541 -6.26 -26.04 -6.30
N LEU A 542 -7.04 -24.96 -6.21
CA LEU A 542 -8.38 -24.86 -6.79
C LEU A 542 -8.38 -24.30 -8.22
N LEU A 543 -7.20 -24.06 -8.81
CA LEU A 543 -7.08 -23.51 -10.16
C LEU A 543 -7.78 -24.38 -11.24
N PRO A 544 -7.69 -25.73 -11.21
CA PRO A 544 -8.45 -26.57 -12.14
C PRO A 544 -9.97 -26.40 -12.03
N ASP A 545 -10.50 -26.46 -10.80
CA ASP A 545 -11.94 -26.37 -10.54
C ASP A 545 -12.49 -24.99 -10.93
N PHE A 546 -11.73 -23.92 -10.68
CA PHE A 546 -12.06 -22.58 -11.13
C PHE A 546 -12.14 -22.51 -12.66
N GLY A 547 -11.17 -23.10 -13.36
CA GLY A 547 -11.13 -23.15 -14.82
C GLY A 547 -12.33 -23.88 -15.42
N ASN A 548 -12.84 -24.93 -14.76
CA ASN A 548 -14.06 -25.62 -15.15
C ASN A 548 -15.29 -24.74 -14.93
N LEU A 549 -15.39 -24.11 -13.77
CA LEU A 549 -16.54 -23.29 -13.38
C LEU A 549 -16.80 -22.12 -14.34
N ILE A 550 -15.76 -21.47 -14.85
CA ILE A 550 -15.91 -20.30 -15.74
C ILE A 550 -16.07 -20.65 -17.23
N LYS A 551 -16.03 -21.96 -17.58
CA LYS A 551 -16.34 -22.45 -18.93
C LYS A 551 -17.83 -22.79 -19.08
N GLU A 552 -18.48 -23.15 -17.98
CA GLU A 552 -19.93 -23.33 -17.89
C GLU A 552 -20.67 -22.00 -18.04
#